data_AF-A0A1T3BNI9-F1
#
_entry.id   AF-A0A1T3BNI9-F1
#
_cell.length_a   1.000
_cell.length_b   1.000
_cell.length_c   1.000
_cell.angle_alpha   90.00
_cell.angle_beta   90.00
_cell.angle_gamma   90.00
#
_symmetry.space_group_name_H-M   'P 1'
#
loop_
_entity.id
_entity.type
_entity.pdbx_description
1 polymer ?
#
loop_
_entity_poly.entity_id
_entity_poly.type
_entity_poly.pdbx_seq_one_letter_code
_entity_poly.pdbx_strand_id
1 'polypeptide(L)'
;MVSSEVRPIVENLVNEGLSAWLEEHPNEAKILISKVVEAAAAREAARKARELTRRKGALDITSLPGKLADCQERDPTKSEIFIVEGDSAGGSAKSGRSRQNQAILPLRGKILNVERARFDRMLSSEMIGTLITALGTSIGKDEFSPDKLRYHKIIIMTDADVDGAHIRTLLLTFFFRQMPELIERGHLYIAQPPLYKVSRGKSFQYIKNETAFEEFLIDAGLEDTTLELSTGEIRAGTDLRQLVQDACLLRQLLNGLHTRYDRNIVEQAAIAGVFNSEAFATPEKTQKTIDNVVHRLDLIADDMERGWSGYNTPDGGLCFERILRGVKEAVVLDTGLINSADARQIDRVCQNLIEIYNPPTLLHRKDKSEHIFGPMSLLESIFVNGKKGITLQRYKGLGEMNAEQLWETTLDPDARSLLQVKINDATDADSLFSRLMGDEVEPRRVFIQNNALSVANLDI
;
A
#
# COMPACT_ATOMS: atom_id res chain seq x y z
N MET A 1 34.62 11.68 -43.82
CA MET A 1 35.94 12.31 -44.04
C MET A 1 37.04 11.30 -43.73
N VAL A 2 37.48 10.49 -44.70
CA VAL A 2 38.85 9.98 -44.83
C VAL A 2 39.02 9.67 -46.31
N SER A 3 40.11 10.10 -46.94
CA SER A 3 40.48 9.66 -48.28
C SER A 3 40.68 8.15 -48.29
N SER A 4 40.15 7.47 -49.31
CA SER A 4 40.20 6.00 -49.44
C SER A 4 41.62 5.42 -49.40
N GLU A 5 42.63 6.24 -49.71
CA GLU A 5 44.05 5.88 -49.69
C GLU A 5 44.65 5.86 -48.28
N VAL A 6 44.11 6.64 -47.34
CA VAL A 6 44.64 6.78 -45.97
C VAL A 6 44.04 5.74 -45.02
N ARG A 7 42.82 5.27 -45.32
CA ARG A 7 42.12 4.24 -44.53
C ARG A 7 42.97 3.00 -44.23
N PRO A 8 43.63 2.32 -45.20
CA PRO A 8 44.39 1.10 -44.91
C PRO A 8 45.60 1.36 -44.01
N ILE A 9 46.23 2.54 -44.11
CA ILE A 9 47.37 2.92 -43.27
C ILE A 9 46.91 3.08 -41.82
N VAL A 10 45.79 3.78 -41.60
CA VAL A 10 45.23 3.98 -40.26
C VAL A 10 44.73 2.66 -39.67
N GLU A 11 44.04 1.81 -40.45
CA GLU A 11 43.58 0.50 -39.99
C GLU A 11 44.75 -0.39 -39.53
N ASN A 12 45.86 -0.41 -40.27
CA ASN A 12 47.06 -1.16 -39.88
C ASN A 12 47.68 -0.64 -38.58
N LEU A 13 47.90 0.67 -38.47
CA LEU A 13 48.48 1.29 -37.28
C LEU A 13 47.59 1.09 -36.03
N VAL A 14 46.28 1.19 -36.20
CA VAL A 14 45.32 0.94 -35.11
C VAL A 14 45.33 -0.53 -34.71
N ASN A 15 45.36 -1.46 -35.67
CA ASN A 15 45.42 -2.90 -35.35
C ASN A 15 46.70 -3.24 -34.58
N GLU A 16 47.87 -2.79 -35.06
CA GLU A 16 49.14 -3.03 -34.38
C GLU A 16 49.17 -2.41 -32.98
N GLY A 17 48.82 -1.13 -32.86
CA GLY A 17 48.83 -0.41 -31.60
C GLY A 17 47.82 -0.96 -30.59
N LEU A 18 46.61 -1.31 -31.05
CA LEU A 18 45.59 -1.88 -30.18
C LEU A 18 45.95 -3.31 -29.74
N SER A 19 46.50 -4.14 -30.63
CA SER A 19 46.98 -5.48 -30.28
C SER A 19 48.08 -5.41 -29.22
N ALA A 20 49.10 -4.58 -29.44
CA ALA A 20 50.17 -4.41 -28.46
C ALA A 20 49.63 -3.91 -27.11
N TRP A 21 48.75 -2.90 -27.12
CA TRP A 21 48.19 -2.35 -25.91
C TRP A 21 47.36 -3.38 -25.11
N LEU A 22 46.54 -4.18 -25.79
CA LEU A 22 45.73 -5.23 -25.16
C LEU A 22 46.59 -6.35 -24.54
N GLU A 23 47.74 -6.67 -25.15
CA GLU A 23 48.70 -7.63 -24.61
C GLU A 23 49.43 -7.08 -23.38
N GLU A 24 49.81 -5.80 -23.40
CA GLU A 24 50.49 -5.13 -22.29
C GLU A 24 49.57 -4.86 -21.08
N HIS A 25 48.25 -4.71 -21.30
CA HIS A 25 47.27 -4.35 -20.26
C HIS A 25 46.20 -5.44 -20.07
N PRO A 26 46.55 -6.65 -19.59
CA PRO A 26 45.65 -7.80 -19.57
C PRO A 26 44.39 -7.62 -18.72
N ASN A 27 44.47 -6.85 -17.63
CA ASN A 27 43.32 -6.58 -16.76
C ASN A 27 42.29 -5.67 -17.45
N GLU A 28 42.75 -4.60 -18.10
CA GLU A 28 41.89 -3.67 -18.82
C GLU A 28 41.35 -4.29 -20.11
N ALA A 29 42.19 -5.04 -20.83
CA ALA A 29 41.79 -5.84 -21.98
C ALA A 29 40.68 -6.82 -21.63
N LYS A 30 40.78 -7.52 -20.49
CA LYS A 30 39.73 -8.43 -20.01
C LYS A 30 38.41 -7.69 -19.78
N ILE A 31 38.43 -6.52 -19.14
CA ILE A 31 37.23 -5.71 -18.90
C ILE A 31 36.59 -5.28 -20.24
N LEU A 32 37.41 -4.78 -21.17
CA LEU A 32 36.96 -4.35 -22.49
C LEU A 32 36.33 -5.51 -23.26
N ILE A 33 37.03 -6.65 -23.37
CA ILE A 33 36.56 -7.84 -24.10
C ILE A 33 35.29 -8.39 -23.44
N SER A 34 35.22 -8.46 -22.11
CA SER A 34 33.98 -8.87 -21.42
C SER A 34 32.79 -7.99 -21.79
N LYS A 35 32.98 -6.66 -21.86
CA LYS A 35 31.91 -5.73 -22.29
C LYS A 35 31.50 -5.94 -23.76
N VAL A 36 32.46 -6.23 -24.64
CA VAL A 36 32.19 -6.56 -26.06
C VAL A 36 31.41 -7.86 -26.18
N VAL A 37 31.81 -8.91 -25.45
CA VAL A 37 31.12 -10.21 -25.44
C VAL A 37 29.71 -10.09 -24.87
N GLU A 38 29.51 -9.35 -23.78
CA GLU A 38 28.19 -9.10 -23.21
C GLU A 38 27.27 -8.35 -24.19
N ALA A 39 27.80 -7.33 -24.88
CA ALA A 39 27.05 -6.61 -25.92
C ALA A 39 26.71 -7.52 -27.12
N ALA A 40 27.65 -8.37 -27.55
CA ALA A 40 27.43 -9.33 -28.63
C ALA A 40 26.38 -10.39 -28.26
N ALA A 41 26.45 -10.94 -27.05
CA ALA A 41 25.48 -11.89 -26.52
C ALA A 41 24.08 -11.28 -26.39
N ALA A 42 23.98 -10.04 -25.90
CA ALA A 42 22.71 -9.31 -25.82
C ALA A 42 22.10 -9.08 -27.22
N ARG A 43 22.92 -8.67 -28.21
CA ARG A 43 22.48 -8.52 -29.61
C ARG A 43 22.04 -9.84 -30.23
N GLU A 44 22.75 -10.92 -29.97
CA GLU A 44 22.41 -12.24 -30.50
C GLU A 44 21.15 -12.82 -29.84
N ALA A 45 20.96 -12.61 -28.53
CA ALA A 45 19.73 -12.96 -27.84
C ALA A 45 18.54 -12.14 -28.37
N ALA A 46 18.70 -10.83 -28.57
CA ALA A 46 17.70 -9.98 -29.21
C ALA A 46 17.37 -10.47 -30.63
N ARG A 47 18.40 -10.81 -31.43
CA ARG A 47 18.23 -11.40 -32.76
C ARG A 47 17.48 -12.74 -32.72
N LYS A 48 17.77 -13.62 -31.75
CA LYS A 48 17.05 -14.90 -31.60
C LYS A 48 15.60 -14.69 -31.19
N ALA A 49 15.33 -13.79 -30.25
CA ALA A 49 13.96 -13.39 -29.87
C ALA A 49 13.21 -12.78 -31.06
N ARG A 50 13.89 -11.97 -31.89
CA ARG A 50 13.40 -11.47 -33.17
C ARG A 50 13.11 -12.58 -34.16
N GLU A 51 14.01 -13.53 -34.39
CA GLU A 51 13.74 -14.64 -35.31
C GLU A 51 12.58 -15.52 -34.83
N LEU A 52 12.44 -15.69 -33.51
CA LEU A 52 11.28 -16.36 -32.90
C LEU A 52 9.97 -15.61 -33.16
N THR A 53 10.01 -14.29 -33.25
CA THR A 53 8.85 -13.44 -33.60
C THR A 53 8.66 -13.23 -35.11
N ARG A 54 9.72 -13.33 -35.94
CA ARG A 54 9.72 -13.10 -37.41
C ARG A 54 9.57 -14.36 -38.25
N ARG A 55 10.06 -15.54 -37.85
CA ARG A 55 9.78 -16.81 -38.56
C ARG A 55 8.29 -17.14 -38.58
N LYS A 56 7.50 -16.44 -37.76
CA LYS A 56 6.04 -16.38 -37.74
C LYS A 56 5.57 -15.15 -38.54
N GLY A 57 5.97 -15.07 -39.81
CA GLY A 57 5.79 -13.90 -40.67
C GLY A 57 4.76 -14.11 -41.79
N ALA A 58 3.82 -13.16 -41.87
CA ALA A 58 2.90 -12.79 -42.96
C ALA A 58 1.80 -13.77 -43.42
N LEU A 59 1.97 -15.09 -43.35
CA LEU A 59 0.87 -16.05 -43.57
C LEU A 59 0.30 -16.62 -42.26
N ASP A 60 1.02 -16.46 -41.13
CA ASP A 60 0.58 -16.83 -39.79
C ASP A 60 0.15 -15.59 -39.00
N ILE A 61 -1.09 -15.13 -39.18
CA ILE A 61 -1.77 -14.21 -38.25
C ILE A 61 -1.99 -14.88 -36.86
N THR A 62 -1.58 -16.13 -36.68
CA THR A 62 -2.02 -17.03 -35.60
C THR A 62 -0.88 -17.64 -34.81
N SER A 63 -0.03 -16.81 -34.20
CA SER A 63 0.85 -17.32 -33.13
C SER A 63 0.91 -16.35 -31.95
N LEU A 64 -0.24 -15.81 -31.58
CA LEU A 64 -0.42 -15.31 -30.22
C LEU A 64 -0.03 -16.41 -29.22
N PRO A 65 0.56 -16.06 -28.07
CA PRO A 65 0.90 -17.06 -27.07
C PRO A 65 -0.34 -17.90 -26.75
N GLY A 66 -0.24 -19.22 -26.71
CA GLY A 66 -1.41 -20.09 -26.48
C GLY A 66 -2.13 -19.84 -25.14
N LYS A 67 -1.46 -19.16 -24.21
CA LYS A 67 -2.01 -18.72 -22.91
C LYS A 67 -2.82 -17.41 -23.00
N LEU A 68 -2.60 -16.59 -24.04
CA LEU A 68 -3.32 -15.32 -24.23
C LEU A 68 -4.75 -15.60 -24.69
N ALA A 69 -5.72 -15.11 -23.93
CA ALA A 69 -7.11 -15.06 -24.36
C ALA A 69 -7.39 -13.67 -24.95
N ASP A 70 -7.27 -13.54 -26.28
CA ASP A 70 -7.40 -12.26 -26.98
C ASP A 70 -8.85 -11.76 -27.11
N CYS A 71 -9.03 -10.47 -27.42
CA CYS A 71 -10.31 -9.82 -27.69
C CYS A 71 -10.59 -9.66 -29.20
N GLN A 72 -11.82 -9.25 -29.54
CA GLN A 72 -12.25 -9.04 -30.93
C GLN A 72 -11.82 -7.66 -31.48
N GLU A 73 -11.74 -6.67 -30.61
CA GLU A 73 -11.32 -5.30 -30.94
C GLU A 73 -9.88 -5.29 -31.45
N ARG A 74 -9.69 -4.61 -32.59
CA ARG A 74 -8.38 -4.47 -33.24
C ARG A 74 -7.78 -3.09 -33.07
N ASP A 75 -8.59 -2.09 -32.70
CA ASP A 75 -8.14 -0.75 -32.38
C ASP A 75 -7.45 -0.75 -30.99
N PRO A 76 -6.12 -0.51 -30.93
CA PRO A 76 -5.38 -0.51 -29.66
C PRO A 76 -5.90 0.48 -28.63
N THR A 77 -6.52 1.58 -29.08
CA THR A 77 -7.06 2.62 -28.18
C THR A 77 -8.29 2.15 -27.40
N LYS A 78 -9.01 1.17 -27.93
CA LYS A 78 -10.25 0.62 -27.38
C LYS A 78 -10.06 -0.74 -26.71
N SER A 79 -8.92 -1.38 -26.93
CA SER A 79 -8.59 -2.68 -26.37
C SER A 79 -7.75 -2.55 -25.09
N GLU A 80 -7.94 -3.51 -24.19
CA GLU A 80 -7.21 -3.59 -22.94
C GLU A 80 -6.75 -5.01 -22.66
N ILE A 81 -5.64 -5.15 -21.93
CA ILE A 81 -5.08 -6.45 -21.53
C ILE A 81 -4.92 -6.49 -20.02
N PHE A 82 -5.44 -7.55 -19.41
CA PHE A 82 -5.23 -7.86 -18.00
C PHE A 82 -4.11 -8.90 -17.86
N ILE A 83 -3.08 -8.55 -17.10
CA ILE A 83 -2.01 -9.47 -16.71
C ILE A 83 -2.38 -10.01 -15.34
N VAL A 84 -2.61 -11.31 -15.24
CA VAL A 84 -3.15 -11.97 -14.05
C VAL A 84 -2.17 -12.99 -13.49
N GLU A 85 -2.13 -13.09 -12.15
CA GLU A 85 -1.33 -14.07 -11.44
C GLU A 85 -2.03 -15.43 -11.41
N GLY A 86 -1.40 -16.44 -11.99
CA GLY A 86 -1.84 -17.84 -11.94
C GLY A 86 -3.03 -18.17 -12.85
N ASP A 87 -3.27 -19.48 -13.00
CA ASP A 87 -4.39 -19.97 -13.81
C ASP A 87 -5.73 -19.86 -13.11
N SER A 88 -5.75 -19.78 -11.77
CA SER A 88 -6.98 -19.67 -11.00
C SER A 88 -7.67 -18.35 -11.30
N ALA A 89 -6.99 -17.22 -11.03
CA ALA A 89 -7.48 -15.90 -11.39
C ALA A 89 -7.65 -15.76 -12.91
N GLY A 90 -6.75 -16.35 -13.71
CA GLY A 90 -6.87 -16.38 -15.17
C GLY A 90 -8.12 -17.09 -15.70
N GLY A 91 -8.56 -18.16 -15.04
CA GLY A 91 -9.79 -18.88 -15.40
C GLY A 91 -11.04 -18.06 -15.12
N SER A 92 -11.15 -17.48 -13.92
CA SER A 92 -12.25 -16.58 -13.55
C SER A 92 -12.29 -15.34 -14.43
N ALA A 93 -11.14 -14.70 -14.65
CA ALA A 93 -11.03 -13.52 -15.50
C ALA A 93 -11.38 -13.83 -16.97
N LYS A 94 -10.90 -14.95 -17.52
CA LYS A 94 -11.23 -15.36 -18.89
C LYS A 94 -12.74 -15.63 -19.06
N SER A 95 -13.40 -16.12 -18.03
CA SER A 95 -14.83 -16.44 -18.04
C SER A 95 -15.70 -15.20 -17.85
N GLY A 96 -15.27 -14.25 -17.02
CA GLY A 96 -16.01 -13.01 -16.72
C GLY A 96 -15.74 -11.85 -17.68
N ARG A 97 -14.66 -11.87 -18.46
CA ARG A 97 -14.28 -10.75 -19.35
C ARG A 97 -15.30 -10.44 -20.44
N SER A 98 -15.31 -9.19 -20.88
CA SER A 98 -15.87 -8.82 -22.17
C SER A 98 -14.98 -9.30 -23.32
N ARG A 99 -15.49 -10.23 -24.13
CA ARG A 99 -14.77 -10.73 -25.32
C ARG A 99 -14.56 -9.65 -26.39
N GLN A 100 -15.34 -8.57 -26.33
CA GLN A 100 -15.27 -7.49 -27.30
C GLN A 100 -13.92 -6.77 -27.21
N ASN A 101 -13.50 -6.33 -26.03
CA ASN A 101 -12.37 -5.43 -25.87
C ASN A 101 -11.33 -5.83 -24.80
N GLN A 102 -11.56 -6.87 -24.01
CA GLN A 102 -10.64 -7.26 -22.93
C GLN A 102 -9.87 -8.52 -23.25
N ALA A 103 -8.54 -8.47 -23.28
CA ALA A 103 -7.67 -9.63 -23.37
C ALA A 103 -7.17 -10.04 -21.98
N ILE A 104 -6.96 -11.34 -21.75
CA ILE A 104 -6.42 -11.87 -20.47
C ILE A 104 -5.13 -12.64 -20.75
N LEU A 105 -4.07 -12.30 -20.02
CA LEU A 105 -2.78 -12.97 -20.06
C LEU A 105 -2.42 -13.53 -18.67
N PRO A 106 -2.57 -14.84 -18.45
CA PRO A 106 -2.15 -15.50 -17.22
C PRO A 106 -0.63 -15.70 -17.19
N LEU A 107 0.00 -15.36 -16.06
CA LEU A 107 1.40 -15.64 -15.76
C LEU A 107 1.50 -16.74 -14.70
N ARG A 108 2.39 -17.72 -14.90
CA ARG A 108 2.59 -18.83 -13.95
C ARG A 108 3.98 -18.78 -13.31
N GLY A 109 4.02 -18.78 -11.99
CA GLY A 109 5.26 -18.82 -11.22
C GLY A 109 5.90 -17.44 -11.03
N LYS A 110 7.00 -17.40 -10.27
CA LYS A 110 7.71 -16.15 -9.95
C LYS A 110 8.42 -15.63 -11.21
N ILE A 111 8.12 -14.39 -11.58
CA ILE A 111 8.79 -13.73 -12.71
C ILE A 111 10.28 -13.63 -12.41
N LEU A 112 11.11 -13.84 -13.43
CA LEU A 112 12.54 -13.67 -13.30
C LEU A 112 12.83 -12.22 -12.90
N ASN A 113 13.64 -12.01 -11.86
CA ASN A 113 14.06 -10.67 -11.48
C ASN A 113 14.97 -10.07 -12.55
N VAL A 114 14.41 -9.15 -13.34
CA VAL A 114 15.05 -8.49 -14.47
C VAL A 114 16.15 -7.53 -14.05
N GLU A 115 16.10 -7.01 -12.82
CA GLU A 115 17.15 -6.14 -12.29
C GLU A 115 18.48 -6.88 -12.13
N ARG A 116 18.42 -8.16 -11.74
CA ARG A 116 19.60 -9.00 -11.51
C ARG A 116 19.98 -9.84 -12.71
N ALA A 117 19.02 -10.19 -13.54
CA ALA A 117 19.23 -11.07 -14.67
C ALA A 117 19.90 -10.33 -15.82
N ARG A 118 20.93 -10.93 -16.38
CA ARG A 118 21.49 -10.48 -17.66
C ARG A 118 20.41 -10.52 -18.75
N PHE A 119 20.51 -9.60 -19.70
CA PHE A 119 19.52 -9.39 -20.74
C PHE A 119 19.21 -10.66 -21.57
N ASP A 120 20.23 -11.48 -21.85
CA ASP A 120 20.10 -12.78 -22.51
C ASP A 120 19.25 -13.78 -21.71
N ARG A 121 19.46 -13.85 -20.39
CA ARG A 121 18.68 -14.69 -19.47
C ARG A 121 17.24 -14.19 -19.31
N MET A 122 17.04 -12.88 -19.39
CA MET A 122 15.70 -12.29 -19.43
C MET A 122 14.93 -12.74 -20.68
N LEU A 123 15.57 -12.68 -21.86
CA LEU A 123 14.95 -13.07 -23.12
C LEU A 123 14.69 -14.58 -23.25
N SER A 124 15.47 -15.42 -22.55
CA SER A 124 15.20 -16.87 -22.50
C SER A 124 14.03 -17.25 -21.60
N SER A 125 13.49 -16.30 -20.81
CA SER A 125 12.29 -16.54 -20.00
C SER A 125 11.04 -16.64 -20.88
N GLU A 126 10.37 -17.79 -20.84
CA GLU A 126 9.11 -18.01 -21.56
C GLU A 126 8.05 -16.97 -21.18
N MET A 127 7.98 -16.58 -19.90
CA MET A 127 6.99 -15.60 -19.43
C MET A 127 7.21 -14.21 -20.02
N ILE A 128 8.47 -13.75 -20.01
CA ILE A 128 8.82 -12.44 -20.56
C ILE A 128 8.63 -12.44 -22.07
N GLY A 129 9.06 -13.50 -22.76
CA GLY A 129 8.81 -13.67 -24.20
C GLY A 129 7.32 -13.67 -24.55
N THR A 130 6.49 -14.35 -23.75
CA THR A 130 5.03 -14.37 -23.90
C THR A 130 4.43 -12.97 -23.70
N LEU A 131 4.86 -12.24 -22.67
CA LEU A 131 4.41 -10.87 -22.40
C LEU A 131 4.75 -9.91 -23.55
N ILE A 132 6.01 -9.92 -24.01
CA ILE A 132 6.46 -9.08 -25.13
C ILE A 132 5.68 -9.40 -26.41
N THR A 133 5.47 -10.69 -26.69
CA THR A 133 4.71 -11.13 -27.87
C THR A 133 3.25 -10.70 -27.78
N ALA A 134 2.65 -10.77 -26.59
CA ALA A 134 1.28 -10.32 -26.38
C ALA A 134 1.14 -8.80 -26.61
N LEU A 135 2.08 -7.99 -26.09
CA LEU A 135 2.05 -6.53 -26.23
C LEU A 135 2.37 -6.05 -27.65
N GLY A 136 3.21 -6.75 -28.40
CA GLY A 136 3.56 -6.44 -29.79
C GLY A 136 4.62 -5.36 -29.98
N THR A 137 5.17 -4.80 -28.89
CA THR A 137 6.10 -3.65 -28.91
C THR A 137 7.54 -4.01 -29.24
N SER A 138 7.90 -5.30 -29.31
CA SER A 138 9.30 -5.78 -29.28
C SER A 138 10.04 -5.34 -28.00
N ILE A 139 11.35 -5.58 -27.88
CA ILE A 139 12.14 -5.26 -26.68
C ILE A 139 13.56 -4.81 -27.03
N GLY A 140 14.12 -3.90 -26.23
CA GLY A 140 15.49 -3.41 -26.35
C GLY A 140 15.57 -1.99 -26.92
N LYS A 141 16.59 -1.22 -26.52
CA LYS A 141 16.71 0.22 -26.82
C LYS A 141 16.63 0.58 -28.30
N ASP A 142 17.13 -0.29 -29.19
CA ASP A 142 17.17 -0.04 -30.63
C ASP A 142 15.97 -0.65 -31.39
N GLU A 143 15.11 -1.40 -30.71
CA GLU A 143 14.09 -2.24 -31.35
C GLU A 143 12.68 -2.03 -30.82
N PHE A 144 12.56 -1.53 -29.59
CA PHE A 144 11.31 -1.23 -28.94
C PHE A 144 10.55 -0.16 -29.73
N SER A 145 9.30 -0.46 -30.07
CA SER A 145 8.43 0.43 -30.82
C SER A 145 7.10 0.55 -30.06
N PRO A 146 6.91 1.66 -29.31
CA PRO A 146 5.68 1.88 -28.55
C PRO A 146 4.45 2.02 -29.45
N ASP A 147 4.61 2.49 -30.69
CA ASP A 147 3.51 2.68 -31.64
C ASP A 147 2.91 1.35 -32.14
N LYS A 148 3.62 0.23 -31.93
CA LYS A 148 3.13 -1.13 -32.25
C LYS A 148 2.39 -1.79 -31.08
N LEU A 149 2.16 -1.05 -29.99
CA LEU A 149 1.44 -1.56 -28.84
C LEU A 149 0.03 -2.00 -29.24
N ARG A 150 -0.32 -3.24 -28.92
CA ARG A 150 -1.62 -3.84 -29.29
C ARG A 150 -2.77 -3.45 -28.38
N TYR A 151 -2.48 -3.01 -27.16
CA TYR A 151 -3.46 -2.64 -26.13
C TYR A 151 -2.98 -1.38 -25.41
N HIS A 152 -3.69 -0.26 -25.55
CA HIS A 152 -3.32 1.01 -24.90
C HIS A 152 -3.66 1.06 -23.42
N LYS A 153 -4.35 0.04 -22.89
CA LYS A 153 -4.56 -0.16 -21.46
C LYS A 153 -4.00 -1.51 -21.04
N ILE A 154 -2.87 -1.48 -20.35
CA ILE A 154 -2.24 -2.64 -19.74
C ILE A 154 -2.58 -2.60 -18.24
N ILE A 155 -3.35 -3.56 -17.76
CA ILE A 155 -3.84 -3.60 -16.39
C ILE A 155 -3.18 -4.77 -15.67
N ILE A 156 -2.36 -4.48 -14.66
CA ILE A 156 -1.79 -5.48 -13.76
C ILE A 156 -2.82 -5.81 -12.69
N MET A 157 -3.26 -7.06 -12.64
CA MET A 157 -4.26 -7.55 -11.68
C MET A 157 -3.65 -8.71 -10.89
N THR A 158 -3.11 -8.40 -9.72
CA THR A 158 -2.47 -9.34 -8.78
C THR A 158 -3.26 -9.45 -7.49
N ASP A 159 -3.01 -10.51 -6.72
CA ASP A 159 -3.60 -10.68 -5.39
C ASP A 159 -3.07 -9.61 -4.39
N ALA A 160 -3.83 -9.43 -3.31
CA ALA A 160 -3.53 -8.46 -2.25
C ALA A 160 -2.53 -8.99 -1.20
N ASP A 161 -1.98 -10.19 -1.41
CA ASP A 161 -1.02 -10.82 -0.52
C ASP A 161 0.45 -10.45 -0.85
N VAL A 162 1.38 -11.04 -0.10
CA VAL A 162 2.82 -10.76 -0.22
C VAL A 162 3.38 -11.25 -1.55
N ASP A 163 2.88 -12.37 -2.08
CA ASP A 163 3.36 -12.93 -3.35
C ASP A 163 2.84 -12.10 -4.54
N GLY A 164 1.59 -11.64 -4.49
CA GLY A 164 1.02 -10.70 -5.46
C GLY A 164 1.73 -9.36 -5.47
N ALA A 165 2.07 -8.82 -4.28
CA ALA A 165 2.92 -7.64 -4.18
C ALA A 165 4.30 -7.85 -4.82
N HIS A 166 4.89 -9.03 -4.68
CA HIS A 166 6.18 -9.36 -5.27
C HIS A 166 6.10 -9.44 -6.80
N ILE A 167 5.13 -10.17 -7.37
CA ILE A 167 4.96 -10.25 -8.83
C ILE A 167 4.63 -8.88 -9.43
N ARG A 168 3.76 -8.10 -8.77
CA ARG A 168 3.48 -6.72 -9.18
C ARG A 168 4.75 -5.89 -9.24
N THR A 169 5.60 -5.97 -8.22
CA THR A 169 6.87 -5.23 -8.21
C THR A 169 7.80 -5.68 -9.33
N LEU A 170 7.91 -6.99 -9.60
CA LEU A 170 8.73 -7.52 -10.70
C LEU A 170 8.23 -7.05 -12.07
N LEU A 171 6.91 -7.02 -12.28
CA LEU A 171 6.31 -6.48 -13.50
C LEU A 171 6.58 -4.98 -13.65
N LEU A 172 6.40 -4.21 -12.58
CA LEU A 172 6.68 -2.78 -12.58
C LEU A 172 8.16 -2.51 -12.91
N THR A 173 9.09 -3.25 -12.31
CA THR A 173 10.52 -3.16 -12.64
C THR A 173 10.79 -3.51 -14.10
N PHE A 174 10.15 -4.56 -14.63
CA PHE A 174 10.28 -4.91 -16.04
C PHE A 174 9.82 -3.78 -16.96
N PHE A 175 8.62 -3.24 -16.74
CA PHE A 175 8.10 -2.12 -17.54
C PHE A 175 8.97 -0.88 -17.42
N PHE A 176 9.40 -0.54 -16.21
CA PHE A 176 10.23 0.62 -15.95
C PHE A 176 11.60 0.52 -16.64
N ARG A 177 12.26 -0.64 -16.58
CA ARG A 177 13.59 -0.83 -17.17
C ARG A 177 13.56 -1.04 -18.69
N GLN A 178 12.57 -1.77 -19.19
CA GLN A 178 12.57 -2.25 -20.59
C GLN A 178 11.60 -1.49 -21.50
N MET A 179 10.57 -0.87 -20.94
CA MET A 179 9.49 -0.21 -21.69
C MET A 179 9.02 1.10 -21.02
N PRO A 180 9.94 2.01 -20.61
CA PRO A 180 9.58 3.22 -19.85
C PRO A 180 8.57 4.11 -20.58
N GLU A 181 8.67 4.21 -21.91
CA GLU A 181 7.75 5.02 -22.73
C GLU A 181 6.29 4.57 -22.62
N LEU A 182 6.01 3.30 -22.28
CA LEU A 182 4.63 2.85 -22.05
C LEU A 182 4.04 3.47 -20.78
N ILE A 183 4.88 3.68 -19.77
CA ILE A 183 4.48 4.33 -18.52
C ILE A 183 4.35 5.84 -18.75
N GLU A 184 5.29 6.45 -19.47
CA GLU A 184 5.24 7.89 -19.81
C GLU A 184 4.01 8.24 -20.66
N ARG A 185 3.64 7.38 -21.61
CA ARG A 185 2.39 7.51 -22.40
C ARG A 185 1.13 7.17 -21.61
N GLY A 186 1.26 6.73 -20.35
CA GLY A 186 0.13 6.46 -19.46
C GLY A 186 -0.65 5.19 -19.79
N HIS A 187 -0.01 4.18 -20.39
CA HIS A 187 -0.66 2.93 -20.78
C HIS A 187 -0.72 1.87 -19.67
N LEU A 188 0.03 2.04 -18.58
CA LEU A 188 0.14 1.05 -17.50
C LEU A 188 -0.74 1.40 -16.28
N TYR A 189 -1.54 0.44 -15.84
CA TYR A 189 -2.50 0.56 -14.75
C TYR A 189 -2.40 -0.63 -13.78
N ILE A 190 -2.81 -0.42 -12.54
CA ILE A 190 -2.93 -1.46 -11.51
C ILE A 190 -4.41 -1.55 -11.12
N ALA A 191 -4.98 -2.75 -11.16
CA ALA A 191 -6.34 -2.98 -10.71
C ALA A 191 -6.44 -2.90 -9.17
N GLN A 192 -7.55 -2.34 -8.67
CA GLN A 192 -7.85 -2.24 -7.24
C GLN A 192 -9.09 -3.09 -6.90
N PRO A 193 -8.94 -4.43 -6.79
CA PRO A 193 -10.04 -5.30 -6.40
C PRO A 193 -10.50 -4.99 -4.95
N PRO A 194 -11.76 -5.28 -4.58
CA PRO A 194 -12.26 -5.03 -3.25
C PRO A 194 -11.66 -5.99 -2.21
N LEU A 195 -11.34 -5.47 -1.03
CA LEU A 195 -10.84 -6.25 0.11
C LEU A 195 -11.95 -7.00 0.85
N TYR A 196 -13.15 -6.41 0.91
CA TYR A 196 -14.29 -6.99 1.62
C TYR A 196 -15.57 -6.99 0.78
N LYS A 197 -16.42 -7.98 1.06
CA LYS A 197 -17.85 -7.96 0.76
C LYS A 197 -18.61 -7.96 2.08
N VAL A 198 -19.38 -6.90 2.32
CA VAL A 198 -20.24 -6.78 3.49
C VAL A 198 -21.67 -7.05 3.07
N SER A 199 -22.36 -7.95 3.76
CA SER A 199 -23.76 -8.27 3.51
C SER A 199 -24.60 -7.97 4.75
N ARG A 200 -25.72 -7.27 4.58
CA ARG A 200 -26.71 -6.98 5.63
C ARG A 200 -28.08 -7.39 5.11
N GLY A 201 -28.62 -8.50 5.61
CA GLY A 201 -29.86 -9.08 5.09
C GLY A 201 -29.72 -9.48 3.61
N LYS A 202 -30.51 -8.84 2.73
CA LYS A 202 -30.48 -9.09 1.27
C LYS A 202 -29.56 -8.14 0.49
N SER A 203 -29.18 -7.02 1.09
CA SER A 203 -28.26 -6.06 0.48
C SER A 203 -26.81 -6.44 0.76
N PHE A 204 -25.93 -6.22 -0.22
CA PHE A 204 -24.50 -6.35 -0.05
C PHE A 204 -23.77 -5.18 -0.69
N GLN A 205 -22.54 -4.94 -0.26
CA GLN A 205 -21.66 -3.90 -0.76
C GLN A 205 -20.22 -4.40 -0.80
N TYR A 206 -19.49 -4.00 -1.84
CA TYR A 206 -18.05 -4.23 -1.95
C TYR A 206 -17.28 -3.05 -1.36
N ILE A 207 -16.27 -3.34 -0.55
CA ILE A 207 -15.45 -2.35 0.14
C ILE A 207 -13.99 -2.56 -0.24
N LYS A 208 -13.33 -1.47 -0.65
CA LYS A 208 -12.01 -1.50 -1.30
C LYS A 208 -10.85 -1.71 -0.33
N ASN A 209 -10.88 -1.03 0.81
CA ASN A 209 -9.77 -1.00 1.75
C ASN A 209 -10.28 -0.94 3.20
N GLU A 210 -9.35 -0.97 4.16
CA GLU A 210 -9.66 -0.93 5.59
C GLU A 210 -10.30 0.39 6.00
N THR A 211 -9.84 1.53 5.47
CA THR A 211 -10.41 2.85 5.75
C THR A 211 -11.89 2.95 5.35
N ALA A 212 -12.23 2.49 4.14
CA ALA A 212 -13.63 2.45 3.69
C ALA A 212 -14.47 1.46 4.51
N PHE A 213 -13.86 0.41 5.07
CA PHE A 213 -14.56 -0.49 5.98
C PHE A 213 -14.83 0.16 7.33
N GLU A 214 -13.86 0.90 7.88
CA GLU A 214 -14.08 1.68 9.09
C GLU A 214 -15.18 2.74 8.89
N GLU A 215 -15.15 3.47 7.78
CA GLU A 215 -16.18 4.46 7.45
C GLU A 215 -17.58 3.82 7.34
N PHE A 216 -17.67 2.67 6.67
CA PHE A 216 -18.89 1.87 6.61
C PHE A 216 -19.40 1.49 8.02
N LEU A 217 -18.50 1.10 8.93
CA LEU A 217 -18.86 0.76 10.30
C LEU A 217 -19.30 1.99 11.12
N ILE A 218 -18.71 3.16 10.85
CA ILE A 218 -19.12 4.43 11.45
C ILE A 218 -20.54 4.78 10.99
N ASP A 219 -20.79 4.77 9.68
CA ASP A 219 -22.11 5.04 9.11
C ASP A 219 -23.17 4.11 9.71
N ALA A 220 -22.93 2.81 9.64
CA ALA A 220 -23.83 1.79 10.17
C ALA A 220 -23.97 1.85 11.71
N GLY A 221 -22.94 2.32 12.41
CA GLY A 221 -22.91 2.41 13.87
C GLY A 221 -23.58 3.67 14.42
N LEU A 222 -23.66 4.74 13.61
CA LEU A 222 -24.33 6.00 13.92
C LEU A 222 -25.84 5.95 13.67
N GLU A 223 -26.33 5.01 12.87
CA GLU A 223 -27.77 4.77 12.67
C GLU A 223 -28.48 4.58 14.02
N ASP A 224 -29.57 5.32 14.24
CA ASP A 224 -30.40 5.29 15.45
C ASP A 224 -29.62 5.45 16.77
N THR A 225 -28.51 6.19 16.74
CA THR A 225 -27.63 6.42 17.89
C THR A 225 -27.57 7.89 18.26
N THR A 226 -27.68 8.20 19.56
CA THR A 226 -27.55 9.57 20.09
C THR A 226 -26.65 9.59 21.32
N LEU A 227 -25.86 10.64 21.49
CA LEU A 227 -25.01 10.84 22.66
C LEU A 227 -25.59 11.94 23.54
N GLU A 228 -25.96 11.62 24.77
CA GLU A 228 -26.40 12.58 25.79
C GLU A 228 -25.19 13.03 26.63
N LEU A 229 -24.95 14.34 26.62
CA LEU A 229 -23.92 15.01 27.41
C LEU A 229 -24.41 15.22 28.85
N SER A 230 -23.46 15.41 29.78
CA SER A 230 -23.77 15.71 31.18
C SER A 230 -24.58 17.01 31.38
N THR A 231 -24.55 17.91 30.40
CA THR A 231 -25.34 19.15 30.34
C THR A 231 -26.81 18.92 29.96
N GLY A 232 -27.18 17.71 29.53
CA GLY A 232 -28.48 17.38 28.95
C GLY A 232 -28.58 17.67 27.44
N GLU A 233 -27.51 18.17 26.81
CA GLU A 233 -27.45 18.32 25.36
C GLU A 233 -27.36 16.95 24.68
N ILE A 234 -28.16 16.74 23.63
CA ILE A 234 -28.17 15.48 22.86
C ILE A 234 -27.54 15.72 21.48
N ARG A 235 -26.48 14.98 21.17
CA ARG A 235 -25.78 15.00 19.89
C ARG A 235 -26.21 13.81 19.03
N ALA A 236 -26.64 14.07 17.80
CA ALA A 236 -27.09 13.08 16.84
C ALA A 236 -26.66 13.45 15.41
N GLY A 237 -26.73 12.50 14.49
CA GLY A 237 -26.47 12.76 13.06
C GLY A 237 -25.08 13.36 12.81
N THR A 238 -25.03 14.53 12.18
CA THR A 238 -23.78 15.23 11.81
C THR A 238 -22.92 15.59 13.00
N ASP A 239 -23.53 16.00 14.11
CA ASP A 239 -22.79 16.44 15.30
C ASP A 239 -22.10 15.25 15.97
N LEU A 240 -22.81 14.12 16.08
CA LEU A 240 -22.21 12.89 16.59
C LEU A 240 -21.14 12.35 15.63
N ARG A 241 -21.34 12.49 14.31
CA ARG A 241 -20.32 12.13 13.32
C ARG A 241 -19.04 12.92 13.53
N GLN A 242 -19.12 14.22 13.77
CA GLN A 242 -17.94 15.05 14.03
C GLN A 242 -17.18 14.55 15.27
N LEU A 243 -17.89 14.22 16.36
CA LEU A 243 -17.25 13.65 17.56
C LEU A 243 -16.56 12.32 17.30
N VAL A 244 -17.14 11.47 16.44
CA VAL A 244 -16.52 10.20 16.03
C VAL A 244 -15.28 10.46 15.16
N GLN A 245 -15.29 11.47 14.28
CA GLN A 245 -14.13 11.86 13.49
C GLN A 245 -12.99 12.38 14.37
N ASP A 246 -13.31 13.24 15.35
CA ASP A 246 -12.34 13.73 16.34
C ASP A 246 -11.75 12.57 17.15
N ALA A 247 -12.59 11.59 17.51
CA ALA A 247 -12.15 10.36 18.16
C ALA A 247 -11.22 9.51 17.27
N CYS A 248 -11.52 9.39 15.97
CA CYS A 248 -10.65 8.70 15.01
C CYS A 248 -9.27 9.37 14.91
N LEU A 249 -9.23 10.70 14.87
CA LEU A 249 -8.00 11.47 14.88
C LEU A 249 -7.21 11.25 16.18
N LEU A 250 -7.87 11.30 17.33
CA LEU A 250 -7.21 11.01 18.61
C LEU A 250 -6.63 9.59 18.64
N ARG A 251 -7.39 8.58 18.18
CA ARG A 251 -6.91 7.19 18.07
C ARG A 251 -5.64 7.10 17.22
N GLN A 252 -5.55 7.82 16.11
CA GLN A 252 -4.35 7.84 15.27
C GLN A 252 -3.15 8.43 16.02
N LEU A 253 -3.34 9.55 16.73
CA LEU A 253 -2.29 10.17 17.55
C LEU A 253 -1.81 9.23 18.66
N LEU A 254 -2.73 8.60 19.40
CA LEU A 254 -2.40 7.64 20.46
C LEU A 254 -1.67 6.40 19.94
N ASN A 255 -2.04 5.92 18.75
CA ASN A 255 -1.35 4.79 18.12
C ASN A 255 0.06 5.16 17.63
N GLY A 256 0.30 6.43 17.30
CA GLY A 256 1.63 6.95 16.94
C GLY A 256 2.60 7.04 18.12
N LEU A 257 2.10 7.08 19.36
CA LEU A 257 2.94 7.13 20.56
C LEU A 257 3.80 5.85 20.70
N HIS A 258 4.98 6.01 21.29
CA HIS A 258 5.88 4.89 21.56
C HIS A 258 5.16 3.79 22.36
N THR A 259 5.45 2.51 22.06
CA THR A 259 4.77 1.34 22.65
C THR A 259 4.80 1.28 24.18
N ARG A 260 5.78 1.94 24.81
CA ARG A 260 5.94 2.05 26.27
C ARG A 260 4.81 2.80 27.00
N TYR A 261 4.04 3.65 26.32
CA TYR A 261 2.98 4.43 26.94
C TYR A 261 1.65 3.70 26.87
N ASP A 262 0.94 3.59 27.98
CA ASP A 262 -0.41 3.03 27.97
C ASP A 262 -1.40 4.00 27.32
N ARG A 263 -2.11 3.54 26.28
CA ARG A 263 -2.99 4.42 25.47
C ARG A 263 -4.23 4.83 26.25
N ASN A 264 -4.77 3.96 27.10
CA ASN A 264 -5.96 4.25 27.90
C ASN A 264 -5.61 5.31 28.95
N ILE A 265 -4.46 5.18 29.61
CA ILE A 265 -4.02 6.18 30.60
C ILE A 265 -3.70 7.51 29.93
N VAL A 266 -3.03 7.49 28.76
CA VAL A 266 -2.77 8.72 28.00
C VAL A 266 -4.06 9.39 27.54
N GLU A 267 -5.07 8.63 27.10
CA GLU A 267 -6.39 9.17 26.75
C GLU A 267 -7.04 9.84 27.97
N GLN A 268 -7.09 9.17 29.13
CA GLN A 268 -7.68 9.74 30.34
C GLN A 268 -6.90 10.97 30.85
N ALA A 269 -5.58 10.96 30.71
CA ALA A 269 -4.72 12.11 30.97
C ALA A 269 -5.01 13.27 30.01
N ALA A 270 -5.24 12.98 28.73
CA ALA A 270 -5.60 13.98 27.74
C ALA A 270 -6.96 14.63 28.07
N ILE A 271 -7.97 13.82 28.44
CA ILE A 271 -9.28 14.31 28.86
C ILE A 271 -9.20 15.07 30.19
N ALA A 272 -8.22 14.80 31.06
CA ALA A 272 -8.00 15.59 32.27
C ALA A 272 -7.22 16.90 32.02
N GLY A 273 -6.75 17.13 30.78
CA GLY A 273 -6.00 18.33 30.41
C GLY A 273 -4.49 18.27 30.69
N VAL A 274 -3.90 17.07 30.89
CA VAL A 274 -2.46 16.91 31.17
C VAL A 274 -1.58 17.52 30.08
N PHE A 275 -2.00 17.52 28.82
CA PHE A 275 -1.20 18.05 27.70
C PHE A 275 -1.36 19.55 27.48
N ASN A 276 -2.20 20.21 28.27
CA ASN A 276 -2.31 21.66 28.27
C ASN A 276 -1.17 22.25 29.10
N SER A 277 -0.41 23.19 28.54
CA SER A 277 0.69 23.86 29.25
C SER A 277 0.27 24.55 30.55
N GLU A 278 -0.98 24.97 30.68
CA GLU A 278 -1.51 25.59 31.90
C GLU A 278 -1.69 24.59 33.06
N ALA A 279 -1.78 23.29 32.77
CA ALA A 279 -1.95 22.25 33.77
C ALA A 279 -0.80 22.21 34.79
N PHE A 280 0.40 22.62 34.35
CA PHE A 280 1.62 22.65 35.16
C PHE A 280 2.02 24.05 35.64
N ALA A 281 1.15 25.05 35.49
CA ALA A 281 1.50 26.44 35.79
C ALA A 281 1.69 26.73 37.30
N THR A 282 0.96 26.02 38.17
CA THR A 282 1.12 26.13 39.63
C THR A 282 1.03 24.75 40.28
N PRO A 283 1.68 24.52 41.46
CA PRO A 283 1.59 23.25 42.17
C PRO A 283 0.14 22.81 42.45
N GLU A 284 -0.75 23.75 42.75
CA GLU A 284 -2.17 23.47 43.00
C GLU A 284 -2.90 23.00 41.73
N LYS A 285 -2.63 23.63 40.57
CA LYS A 285 -3.19 23.20 39.29
C LYS A 285 -2.67 21.83 38.88
N THR A 286 -1.38 21.56 39.10
CA THR A 286 -0.78 20.27 38.82
C THR A 286 -1.43 19.18 39.65
N GLN A 287 -1.56 19.40 40.98
CA GLN A 287 -2.20 18.42 41.86
C GLN A 287 -3.67 18.19 41.46
N LYS A 288 -4.41 19.25 41.15
CA LYS A 288 -5.80 19.11 40.67
C LYS A 288 -5.89 18.29 39.38
N THR A 289 -4.94 18.46 38.46
CA THR A 289 -4.88 17.69 37.22
C THR A 289 -4.60 16.22 37.50
N ILE A 290 -3.66 15.92 38.40
CA ILE A 290 -3.36 14.56 38.86
C ILE A 290 -4.60 13.91 39.48
N ASP A 291 -5.28 14.61 40.38
CA ASP A 291 -6.48 14.12 41.06
C ASP A 291 -7.61 13.84 40.06
N ASN A 292 -7.77 14.69 39.05
CA ASN A 292 -8.72 14.48 37.96
C ASN A 292 -8.38 13.21 37.16
N VAL A 293 -7.10 12.98 36.81
CA VAL A 293 -6.69 11.76 36.11
C VAL A 293 -7.00 10.53 36.96
N VAL A 294 -6.61 10.54 38.24
CA VAL A 294 -6.87 9.44 39.18
C VAL A 294 -8.36 9.12 39.25
N HIS A 295 -9.21 10.15 39.41
CA HIS A 295 -10.66 9.97 39.42
C HIS A 295 -11.16 9.31 38.14
N ARG A 296 -10.65 9.73 36.97
CA ARG A 296 -11.03 9.14 35.68
C ARG A 296 -10.54 7.70 35.50
N LEU A 297 -9.35 7.38 35.98
CA LEU A 297 -8.84 6.00 35.96
C LEU A 297 -9.69 5.08 36.84
N ASP A 298 -10.17 5.56 37.98
CA ASP A 298 -11.09 4.81 38.84
C ASP A 298 -12.52 4.68 38.25
N LEU A 299 -12.96 5.65 37.43
CA LEU A 299 -14.24 5.58 36.72
C LEU A 299 -14.28 4.47 35.67
N ILE A 300 -13.16 4.21 34.99
CA ILE A 300 -13.06 3.16 33.97
C ILE A 300 -12.63 1.80 34.54
N ALA A 301 -12.15 1.76 35.78
CA ALA A 301 -11.73 0.52 36.42
C ALA A 301 -12.92 -0.26 37.00
N ASP A 302 -12.82 -1.59 36.94
CA ASP A 302 -13.72 -2.47 37.66
C ASP A 302 -13.66 -2.20 39.17
N ASP A 303 -14.75 -2.49 39.90
CA ASP A 303 -14.86 -2.19 41.34
C ASP A 303 -13.70 -2.77 42.18
N MET A 304 -13.13 -3.90 41.76
CA MET A 304 -12.00 -4.58 42.43
C MET A 304 -10.61 -4.09 41.96
N GLU A 305 -10.57 -3.19 40.99
CA GLU A 305 -9.35 -2.69 40.34
C GLU A 305 -9.13 -1.17 40.52
N ARG A 306 -10.03 -0.50 41.25
CA ARG A 306 -9.89 0.90 41.68
C ARG A 306 -8.75 1.08 42.68
N GLY A 307 -8.42 2.34 42.97
CA GLY A 307 -7.40 2.73 43.94
C GLY A 307 -6.15 3.27 43.27
N TRP A 308 -6.32 3.94 42.13
CA TRP A 308 -5.23 4.70 41.54
C TRP A 308 -4.80 5.83 42.47
N SER A 309 -3.50 6.12 42.45
CA SER A 309 -2.90 7.28 43.10
C SER A 309 -1.93 7.92 42.12
N GLY A 310 -1.72 9.23 42.22
CA GLY A 310 -0.86 9.95 41.30
C GLY A 310 0.03 10.95 42.01
N TYR A 311 1.24 11.15 41.49
CA TYR A 311 2.20 12.12 42.01
C TYR A 311 3.15 12.62 40.92
N ASN A 312 3.76 13.79 41.14
CA ASN A 312 4.80 14.32 40.27
C ASN A 312 6.10 13.55 40.45
N THR A 313 6.73 13.15 39.36
CA THR A 313 8.08 12.57 39.41
C THR A 313 9.13 13.67 39.60
N PRO A 314 10.31 13.34 40.18
CA PRO A 314 11.40 14.31 40.35
C PRO A 314 11.85 14.96 39.04
N ASP A 315 11.73 14.24 37.93
CA ASP A 315 12.14 14.69 36.59
C ASP A 315 11.07 15.57 35.90
N GLY A 316 9.97 15.90 36.59
CA GLY A 316 8.91 16.78 36.08
C GLY A 316 7.82 16.07 35.27
N GLY A 317 7.76 14.73 35.31
CA GLY A 317 6.67 13.94 34.74
C GLY A 317 5.58 13.61 35.77
N LEU A 318 4.62 12.79 35.37
CA LEU A 318 3.55 12.27 36.23
C LEU A 318 3.67 10.75 36.38
N CYS A 319 3.46 10.24 37.58
CA CYS A 319 3.35 8.81 37.84
C CYS A 319 1.95 8.51 38.37
N PHE A 320 1.31 7.47 37.84
CA PHE A 320 0.06 6.91 38.33
C PHE A 320 0.29 5.46 38.73
N GLU A 321 -0.13 5.07 39.93
CA GLU A 321 0.08 3.71 40.44
C GLU A 321 -1.11 3.17 41.23
N ARG A 322 -1.25 1.84 41.21
CA ARG A 322 -2.20 1.08 42.01
C ARG A 322 -1.61 -0.27 42.43
N ILE A 323 -2.25 -0.94 43.40
CA ILE A 323 -1.92 -2.33 43.78
C ILE A 323 -3.05 -3.24 43.34
N LEU A 324 -2.78 -4.11 42.36
CA LEU A 324 -3.74 -5.07 41.84
C LEU A 324 -3.30 -6.49 42.23
N ARG A 325 -4.11 -7.15 43.07
CA ARG A 325 -3.84 -8.52 43.56
C ARG A 325 -2.43 -8.69 44.17
N GLY A 326 -1.94 -7.66 44.88
CA GLY A 326 -0.62 -7.65 45.52
C GLY A 326 0.55 -7.28 44.59
N VAL A 327 0.29 -7.00 43.31
CA VAL A 327 1.28 -6.52 42.36
C VAL A 327 1.12 -5.01 42.17
N LYS A 328 2.22 -4.27 42.29
CA LYS A 328 2.23 -2.83 42.01
C LYS A 328 2.26 -2.60 40.51
N GLU A 329 1.25 -1.90 40.02
CA GLU A 329 1.19 -1.36 38.66
C GLU A 329 1.51 0.13 38.73
N ALA A 330 2.44 0.60 37.89
CA ALA A 330 2.82 1.99 37.83
C ALA A 330 3.05 2.41 36.38
N VAL A 331 2.50 3.56 36.00
CA VAL A 331 2.58 4.13 34.66
C VAL A 331 3.08 5.55 34.76
N VAL A 332 4.10 5.85 33.97
CA VAL A 332 4.78 7.15 33.99
C VAL A 332 4.52 7.88 32.68
N LEU A 333 3.96 9.08 32.78
CA LEU A 333 3.92 10.07 31.72
C LEU A 333 5.13 11.00 31.91
N ASP A 334 6.22 10.68 31.22
CA ASP A 334 7.47 11.43 31.35
C ASP A 334 7.41 12.80 30.65
N THR A 335 8.39 13.64 30.94
CA THR A 335 8.54 14.96 30.31
C THR A 335 8.74 14.86 28.80
N GLY A 336 9.29 13.75 28.32
CA GLY A 336 9.43 13.45 26.89
C GLY A 336 8.07 13.40 26.19
N LEU A 337 7.11 12.67 26.77
CA LEU A 337 5.73 12.63 26.26
C LEU A 337 5.05 13.98 26.41
N ILE A 338 5.05 14.56 27.62
CA ILE A 338 4.30 15.78 27.93
C ILE A 338 4.71 16.96 27.04
N ASN A 339 6.01 17.07 26.70
CA ASN A 339 6.53 18.16 25.86
C ASN A 339 6.64 17.81 24.36
N SER A 340 6.22 16.59 23.97
CA SER A 340 6.32 16.13 22.59
C SER A 340 5.48 16.96 21.62
N ALA A 341 5.77 16.83 20.33
CA ALA A 341 4.90 17.37 19.28
C ALA A 341 3.53 16.67 19.30
N ASP A 342 3.51 15.37 19.60
CA ASP A 342 2.29 14.56 19.69
C ASP A 342 1.38 15.06 20.82
N ALA A 343 1.93 15.37 22.00
CA ALA A 343 1.18 15.94 23.11
C ALA A 343 0.49 17.27 22.74
N ARG A 344 1.19 18.14 22.00
CA ARG A 344 0.60 19.39 21.49
C ARG A 344 -0.51 19.15 20.46
N GLN A 345 -0.40 18.10 19.65
CA GLN A 345 -1.47 17.72 18.73
C GLN A 345 -2.66 17.12 19.48
N ILE A 346 -2.40 16.25 20.46
CA ILE A 346 -3.42 15.68 21.35
C ILE A 346 -4.17 16.81 22.06
N ASP A 347 -3.47 17.76 22.69
CA ASP A 347 -4.10 18.91 23.37
C ASP A 347 -5.05 19.70 22.47
N ARG A 348 -4.67 19.97 21.21
CA ARG A 348 -5.53 20.67 20.24
C ARG A 348 -6.82 19.93 19.93
N VAL A 349 -6.74 18.60 19.75
CA VAL A 349 -7.93 17.76 19.50
C VAL A 349 -8.74 17.63 20.79
N CYS A 350 -8.08 17.67 21.95
CA CYS A 350 -8.69 17.45 23.25
C CYS A 350 -9.35 18.67 23.89
N GLN A 351 -9.26 19.88 23.30
CA GLN A 351 -9.77 21.11 23.90
C GLN A 351 -11.24 21.02 24.35
N ASN A 352 -12.07 20.31 23.59
CA ASN A 352 -13.49 20.13 23.88
C ASN A 352 -13.81 18.83 24.63
N LEU A 353 -12.85 17.90 24.75
CA LEU A 353 -13.10 16.58 25.33
C LEU A 353 -13.38 16.62 26.83
N ILE A 354 -12.81 17.60 27.53
CA ILE A 354 -13.13 17.83 28.95
C ILE A 354 -14.63 18.10 29.09
N GLU A 355 -15.17 19.03 28.31
CA GLU A 355 -16.59 19.41 28.38
C GLU A 355 -17.51 18.27 27.98
N ILE A 356 -17.05 17.42 27.04
CA ILE A 356 -17.83 16.30 26.54
C ILE A 356 -17.82 15.14 27.54
N TYR A 357 -16.64 14.65 27.93
CA TYR A 357 -16.48 13.37 28.64
C TYR A 357 -16.22 13.51 30.15
N ASN A 358 -16.28 14.72 30.70
CA ASN A 358 -16.15 14.94 32.14
C ASN A 358 -17.30 15.80 32.68
N PRO A 359 -18.35 15.19 33.29
CA PRO A 359 -18.55 13.76 33.58
C PRO A 359 -18.80 12.85 32.36
N PRO A 360 -18.73 11.49 32.51
CA PRO A 360 -18.98 10.54 31.42
C PRO A 360 -20.35 10.74 30.75
N THR A 361 -20.41 10.54 29.44
CA THR A 361 -21.63 10.70 28.63
C THR A 361 -22.44 9.41 28.57
N LEU A 362 -23.68 9.51 28.13
CA LEU A 362 -24.57 8.37 27.95
C LEU A 362 -24.89 8.19 26.46
N LEU A 363 -24.52 7.05 25.90
CA LEU A 363 -24.83 6.71 24.52
C LEU A 363 -26.12 5.90 24.47
N HIS A 364 -27.14 6.46 23.81
CA HIS A 364 -28.43 5.81 23.61
C HIS A 364 -28.51 5.14 22.24
N ARG A 365 -29.02 3.92 22.27
CA ARG A 365 -29.13 3.00 21.12
C ARG A 365 -30.45 2.27 21.19
N LYS A 366 -31.48 2.78 20.53
CA LYS A 366 -32.84 2.20 20.61
C LYS A 366 -33.25 1.94 22.06
N ASP A 367 -33.12 0.69 22.52
CA ASP A 367 -33.53 0.21 23.86
C ASP A 367 -32.37 0.03 24.85
N LYS A 368 -31.13 0.38 24.50
CA LYS A 368 -29.96 0.26 25.39
C LYS A 368 -29.26 1.60 25.56
N SER A 369 -28.79 1.85 26.78
CA SER A 369 -27.96 3.00 27.11
C SER A 369 -26.67 2.51 27.76
N GLU A 370 -25.53 3.07 27.39
CA GLU A 370 -24.23 2.72 27.96
C GLU A 370 -23.40 3.97 28.24
N HIS A 371 -22.61 3.94 29.32
CA HIS A 371 -21.73 5.04 29.67
C HIS A 371 -20.50 5.05 28.76
N ILE A 372 -20.15 6.24 28.27
CA ILE A 372 -18.98 6.49 27.44
C ILE A 372 -18.02 7.37 28.23
N PHE A 373 -16.82 6.85 28.46
CA PHE A 373 -15.79 7.45 29.31
C PHE A 373 -14.72 8.21 28.51
N GLY A 374 -14.78 8.17 27.18
CA GLY A 374 -13.82 8.85 26.33
C GLY A 374 -14.00 8.49 24.85
N PRO A 375 -13.28 9.19 23.95
CA PRO A 375 -13.32 8.95 22.52
C PRO A 375 -13.09 7.49 22.10
N MET A 376 -12.16 6.76 22.74
CA MET A 376 -11.86 5.37 22.40
C MET A 376 -13.05 4.46 22.73
N SER A 377 -13.68 4.65 23.90
CA SER A 377 -14.90 3.92 24.26
C SER A 377 -16.08 4.26 23.34
N LEU A 378 -16.17 5.51 22.86
CA LEU A 378 -17.16 5.90 21.86
C LEU A 378 -16.93 5.14 20.55
N LEU A 379 -15.69 5.14 20.03
CA LEU A 379 -15.35 4.43 18.80
C LEU A 379 -15.61 2.93 18.90
N GLU A 380 -15.14 2.29 19.97
CA GLU A 380 -15.36 0.86 20.19
C GLU A 380 -16.85 0.55 20.16
N SER A 381 -17.63 1.32 20.93
CA SER A 381 -19.06 1.21 20.98
C SER A 381 -19.68 1.35 19.58
N ILE A 382 -19.35 2.40 18.82
CA ILE A 382 -19.86 2.65 17.45
C ILE A 382 -19.51 1.49 16.52
N PHE A 383 -18.26 1.00 16.53
CA PHE A 383 -17.85 -0.13 15.70
C PHE A 383 -18.53 -1.44 16.07
N VAL A 384 -18.71 -1.72 17.37
CA VAL A 384 -19.49 -2.88 17.84
C VAL A 384 -20.91 -2.80 17.30
N ASN A 385 -21.51 -1.61 17.25
CA ASN A 385 -22.84 -1.43 16.67
C ASN A 385 -22.86 -1.60 15.15
N GLY A 386 -21.92 -0.97 14.44
CA GLY A 386 -21.81 -1.10 12.98
C GLY A 386 -21.60 -2.55 12.52
N LYS A 387 -20.95 -3.39 13.35
CA LYS A 387 -20.75 -4.82 13.11
C LYS A 387 -21.99 -5.69 13.38
N LYS A 388 -23.05 -5.17 14.02
CA LYS A 388 -24.25 -5.97 14.29
C LYS A 388 -25.03 -6.23 13.01
N GLY A 389 -25.40 -7.50 12.80
CA GLY A 389 -26.23 -7.93 11.68
C GLY A 389 -25.54 -7.91 10.32
N ILE A 390 -24.22 -7.68 10.26
CA ILE A 390 -23.44 -7.78 9.04
C ILE A 390 -22.71 -9.13 8.96
N THR A 391 -22.63 -9.68 7.76
CA THR A 391 -21.74 -10.79 7.42
C THR A 391 -20.58 -10.25 6.60
N LEU A 392 -19.36 -10.48 7.08
CA LEU A 392 -18.14 -10.00 6.42
C LEU A 392 -17.45 -11.17 5.71
N GLN A 393 -17.24 -11.02 4.40
CA GLN A 393 -16.36 -11.88 3.63
C GLN A 393 -15.13 -11.06 3.22
N ARG A 394 -13.93 -11.49 3.63
CA ARG A 394 -12.67 -10.89 3.20
C ARG A 394 -12.10 -11.69 2.04
N TYR A 395 -11.77 -11.03 0.94
CA TYR A 395 -11.09 -11.64 -0.19
C TYR A 395 -9.58 -11.63 0.06
N LYS A 396 -8.94 -12.80 0.00
CA LYS A 396 -7.47 -12.92 0.11
C LYS A 396 -6.79 -12.98 -1.25
N GLY A 397 -7.50 -13.47 -2.26
CA GLY A 397 -7.03 -13.53 -3.64
C GLY A 397 -8.18 -13.45 -4.63
N LEU A 398 -7.85 -13.07 -5.86
CA LEU A 398 -8.77 -12.90 -6.97
C LEU A 398 -9.49 -14.21 -7.34
N GLY A 399 -8.85 -15.35 -7.09
CA GLY A 399 -9.43 -16.68 -7.32
C GLY A 399 -10.58 -17.06 -6.37
N GLU A 400 -10.78 -16.32 -5.27
CA GLU A 400 -11.92 -16.52 -4.36
C GLU A 400 -13.22 -15.90 -4.90
N MET A 401 -13.11 -15.00 -5.89
CA MET A 401 -14.24 -14.38 -6.56
C MET A 401 -14.70 -15.26 -7.72
N ASN A 402 -16.02 -15.43 -7.86
CA ASN A 402 -16.57 -16.03 -9.06
C ASN A 402 -16.47 -15.05 -10.26
N ALA A 403 -16.74 -15.52 -11.48
CA ALA A 403 -16.59 -14.71 -12.69
C ALA A 403 -17.48 -13.46 -12.71
N GLU A 404 -18.71 -13.54 -12.19
CA GLU A 404 -19.64 -12.40 -12.11
C GLU A 404 -19.16 -11.36 -11.12
N GLN A 405 -18.73 -11.78 -9.93
CA GLN A 405 -18.18 -10.90 -8.90
C GLN A 405 -16.93 -10.18 -9.41
N LEU A 406 -16.02 -10.92 -10.05
CA LEU A 406 -14.80 -10.33 -10.61
C LEU A 406 -15.11 -9.33 -11.73
N TRP A 407 -16.16 -9.59 -12.53
CA TRP A 407 -16.65 -8.64 -13.51
C TRP A 407 -17.14 -7.35 -12.83
N GLU A 408 -18.13 -7.47 -11.96
CA GLU A 408 -18.79 -6.34 -11.28
C GLU A 408 -17.81 -5.46 -10.50
N THR A 409 -16.73 -6.02 -9.98
CA THR A 409 -15.81 -5.29 -9.11
C THR A 409 -14.55 -4.79 -9.78
N THR A 410 -14.03 -5.55 -10.77
CA THR A 410 -12.64 -5.37 -11.22
C THR A 410 -12.51 -5.26 -12.74
N LEU A 411 -13.39 -5.89 -13.52
CA LEU A 411 -13.30 -5.85 -14.99
C LEU A 411 -14.23 -4.82 -15.62
N ASP A 412 -15.40 -4.55 -15.02
CA ASP A 412 -16.40 -3.64 -15.54
C ASP A 412 -15.85 -2.19 -15.64
N PRO A 413 -15.76 -1.60 -16.84
CA PRO A 413 -15.28 -0.24 -17.04
C PRO A 413 -15.99 0.84 -16.22
N ASP A 414 -17.27 0.63 -15.89
CA ASP A 414 -18.10 1.62 -15.20
C ASP A 414 -17.98 1.52 -13.67
N ALA A 415 -17.57 0.35 -13.13
CA ALA A 415 -17.50 0.09 -11.69
C ALA A 415 -16.07 -0.04 -11.15
N ARG A 416 -15.11 -0.48 -11.97
CA ARG A 416 -13.75 -0.77 -11.54
C ARG A 416 -12.99 0.47 -11.10
N SER A 417 -11.94 0.25 -10.33
CA SER A 417 -10.96 1.29 -9.99
C SER A 417 -9.57 0.88 -10.41
N LEU A 418 -8.91 1.77 -11.15
CA LEU A 418 -7.57 1.57 -11.69
C LEU A 418 -6.66 2.68 -11.18
N LEU A 419 -5.47 2.31 -10.71
CA LEU A 419 -4.41 3.24 -10.41
C LEU A 419 -3.49 3.34 -11.65
N GLN A 420 -3.36 4.53 -12.23
CA GLN A 420 -2.41 4.76 -13.32
C GLN A 420 -1.00 4.86 -12.77
N VAL A 421 -0.07 4.09 -13.33
CA VAL A 421 1.35 4.16 -12.95
C VAL A 421 1.97 5.39 -13.62
N LYS A 422 2.65 6.22 -12.84
CA LYS A 422 3.36 7.42 -13.32
C LYS A 422 4.83 7.36 -12.93
N ILE A 423 5.69 7.96 -13.75
CA ILE A 423 7.10 8.20 -13.42
C ILE A 423 7.17 9.66 -12.95
N ASN A 424 7.32 9.87 -11.64
CA ASN A 424 7.43 11.22 -11.06
C ASN A 424 8.88 11.75 -11.14
N ASP A 425 9.86 10.88 -10.91
CA ASP A 425 11.28 11.17 -11.11
C ASP A 425 12.09 9.86 -11.30
N ALA A 426 12.89 9.78 -12.37
CA ALA A 426 13.54 8.52 -12.77
C ALA A 426 14.70 8.13 -11.83
N THR A 427 15.36 9.11 -11.22
CA THR A 427 16.53 8.92 -10.35
C THR A 427 16.18 8.36 -8.97
N ASP A 428 15.04 8.76 -8.39
CA ASP A 428 14.62 8.29 -7.07
C ASP A 428 14.03 6.87 -7.14
N ALA A 429 13.30 6.55 -8.21
CA ALA A 429 12.74 5.23 -8.45
C ALA A 429 13.82 4.14 -8.47
N ASP A 430 14.93 4.36 -9.19
CA ASP A 430 16.03 3.40 -9.30
C ASP A 430 16.65 3.04 -7.93
N SER A 431 16.84 4.04 -7.06
CA SER A 431 17.37 3.82 -5.71
C SER A 431 16.41 3.02 -4.82
N LEU A 432 15.11 3.26 -4.99
CA LEU A 432 14.03 2.65 -4.21
C LEU A 432 13.81 1.19 -4.65
N PHE A 433 13.87 0.91 -5.96
CA PHE A 433 13.86 -0.44 -6.51
C PHE A 433 15.12 -1.22 -6.16
N SER A 434 16.31 -0.61 -6.20
CA SER A 434 17.56 -1.28 -5.79
C SER A 434 17.55 -1.66 -4.31
N ARG A 435 16.92 -0.87 -3.44
CA ARG A 435 16.72 -1.22 -2.02
C ARG A 435 15.69 -2.33 -1.83
N LEU A 436 14.56 -2.26 -2.54
CA LEU A 436 13.51 -3.29 -2.48
C LEU A 436 13.93 -4.64 -3.09
N MET A 437 14.84 -4.63 -4.06
CA MET A 437 15.31 -5.82 -4.79
C MET A 437 16.76 -6.20 -4.48
N GLY A 438 17.42 -5.50 -3.54
CA GLY A 438 18.79 -5.76 -3.06
C GLY A 438 18.92 -7.02 -2.20
N ASP A 439 20.14 -7.47 -1.92
CA ASP A 439 20.41 -8.75 -1.23
C ASP A 439 20.08 -8.74 0.27
N GLU A 440 20.00 -7.57 0.88
CA GLU A 440 19.74 -7.45 2.30
C GLU A 440 18.24 -7.58 2.60
N VAL A 441 17.87 -8.66 3.28
CA VAL A 441 16.48 -8.97 3.67
C VAL A 441 15.97 -7.98 4.71
N GLU A 442 16.82 -7.50 5.60
CA GLU A 442 16.43 -6.64 6.72
C GLU A 442 16.01 -5.23 6.28
N PRO A 443 16.77 -4.49 5.45
CA PRO A 443 16.32 -3.20 4.90
C PRO A 443 15.05 -3.33 4.05
N ARG A 444 14.89 -4.45 3.32
CA ARG A 444 13.66 -4.74 2.57
C ARG A 444 12.46 -4.95 3.50
N ARG A 445 12.63 -5.74 4.57
CA ARG A 445 11.58 -5.99 5.57
C ARG A 445 11.21 -4.71 6.32
N VAL A 446 12.21 -3.94 6.77
CA VAL A 446 12.03 -2.66 7.46
C VAL A 446 11.39 -1.63 6.54
N PHE A 447 11.78 -1.57 5.25
CA PHE A 447 11.11 -0.70 4.28
C PHE A 447 9.66 -1.13 4.04
N ILE A 448 9.38 -2.42 3.88
CA ILE A 448 8.00 -2.94 3.75
C ILE A 448 7.21 -2.68 5.03
N GLN A 449 7.78 -2.79 6.23
CA GLN A 449 7.07 -2.50 7.48
C GLN A 449 6.84 -1.00 7.69
N ASN A 450 7.86 -0.17 7.47
CA ASN A 450 7.78 1.27 7.63
C ASN A 450 6.93 1.92 6.53
N ASN A 451 6.92 1.34 5.32
CA ASN A 451 6.13 1.84 4.19
C ASN A 451 4.83 1.08 3.93
N ALA A 452 4.56 -0.09 4.52
CA ALA A 452 3.21 -0.65 4.49
C ALA A 452 2.21 0.28 5.20
N LEU A 453 2.68 1.06 6.17
CA LEU A 453 1.91 2.11 6.83
C LEU A 453 1.82 3.42 6.02
N SER A 454 2.76 3.69 5.10
CA SER A 454 2.75 4.92 4.26
C SER A 454 2.29 4.70 2.81
N VAL A 455 2.25 3.47 2.31
CA VAL A 455 1.63 3.08 1.02
C VAL A 455 0.10 3.00 1.14
N ALA A 456 -0.43 3.14 2.36
CA ALA A 456 -1.83 3.51 2.60
C ALA A 456 -2.14 4.98 2.24
N ASN A 457 -1.12 5.83 2.03
CA ASN A 457 -1.26 7.26 1.72
C ASN A 457 -0.46 7.64 0.46
N LEU A 458 -0.79 7.01 -0.68
CA LEU A 458 -0.62 7.63 -1.99
C LEU A 458 -2.00 7.97 -2.55
N ASP A 459 -2.79 8.69 -1.75
CA ASP A 459 -3.73 9.67 -2.27
C ASP A 459 -3.02 11.04 -2.18
N ILE A 460 -3.28 11.89 -3.18
CA ILE A 460 -2.72 13.25 -3.37
C ILE A 460 -2.60 14.04 -2.06
#